data_AF-S4VQF9-F1
#
_entry.id   AF-S4VQF9-F1
#
_cell.length_a   1.000
_cell.length_b   1.000
_cell.length_c   1.000
_cell.angle_alpha   90.00
_cell.angle_beta   90.00
_cell.angle_gamma   90.00
#
_symmetry.space_group_name_H-M   'P 1'
#
loop_
_entity.id
_entity.type
_entity.pdbx_description
1 polymer ?
#
loop_
_entity_poly.entity_id
_entity_poly.type
_entity_poly.pdbx_seq_one_letter_code
_entity_poly.pdbx_strand_id
1 'polypeptide(L)'
;MKHKVFIICILTGLILLGCNQNSKEKEDPTTPVDTAQQEKAAKQAIIDDLTAKAQQVETELSTHKDTAWDETAQAYDISGADQLFDAIEYDNAQSQKTKYNGNDNESKKARREMYLAFAYKKDDIKAFGALANKMTAPGAPPEMKGTLEMIVDNMRQYARDFYLTAFDTLTSKKDRLMELTLSDLKILKTKFHILLASKTNLKSAADVIIGDYNNDIEIGAANPKHKLKTNATAEEIKKYLEDKKNIFTTDLNTVKNDVPKIITILNKIQ
;
A
#
# COMPACT_ATOMS: atom_id res chain seq x y z
N MET A 1 -16.45 28.56 -20.91
CA MET A 1 -17.28 27.38 -21.25
C MET A 1 -16.36 26.17 -21.21
N LYS A 2 -16.53 25.10 -20.42
CA LYS A 2 -17.73 24.43 -19.92
C LYS A 2 -17.50 23.95 -18.47
N HIS A 3 -18.54 24.08 -17.66
CA HIS A 3 -18.67 23.46 -16.35
C HIS A 3 -18.89 21.95 -16.47
N LYS A 4 -18.32 21.19 -15.51
CA LYS A 4 -18.83 19.90 -15.00
C LYS A 4 -18.60 19.95 -13.48
N VAL A 5 -19.56 20.48 -12.71
CA VAL A 5 -20.60 19.70 -12.00
C VAL A 5 -19.99 18.54 -11.22
N PHE A 6 -19.66 18.80 -9.96
CA PHE A 6 -19.61 17.80 -8.90
C PHE A 6 -20.47 18.35 -7.75
N ILE A 7 -21.76 18.06 -7.82
CA ILE A 7 -22.72 18.32 -6.75
C ILE A 7 -22.80 17.00 -5.96
N ILE A 8 -22.88 17.10 -4.63
CA ILE A 8 -23.90 16.47 -3.75
C ILE A 8 -23.28 15.97 -2.42
N CYS A 9 -23.88 16.46 -1.33
CA CYS A 9 -23.88 15.96 0.05
C CYS A 9 -22.82 16.43 1.06
N ILE A 10 -22.74 17.75 1.27
CA ILE A 10 -22.54 18.30 2.62
C ILE A 10 -23.70 19.27 2.84
N LEU A 11 -24.43 19.14 3.97
CA LEU A 11 -25.64 19.86 4.39
C LEU A 11 -27.00 19.21 4.09
N THR A 12 -27.34 18.18 4.87
CA THR A 12 -28.66 18.05 5.52
C THR A 12 -28.51 17.14 6.73
N GLY A 13 -28.59 17.71 7.94
CA GLY A 13 -28.46 16.95 9.19
C GLY A 13 -28.42 17.80 10.47
N LEU A 14 -28.50 19.12 10.37
CA LEU A 14 -28.70 20.04 11.49
C LEU A 14 -29.76 21.04 11.04
N ILE A 15 -31.01 20.79 11.43
CA ILE A 15 -32.12 21.70 11.74
C ILE A 15 -33.38 20.81 11.78
N LEU A 16 -33.59 20.18 12.93
CA LEU A 16 -34.93 19.91 13.48
C LEU A 16 -34.85 20.21 14.98
N LEU A 17 -34.46 21.45 15.31
CA LEU A 17 -34.86 22.07 16.56
C LEU A 17 -36.26 22.64 16.32
N GLY A 18 -37.25 21.76 16.48
CA GLY A 18 -38.63 22.20 16.62
C GLY A 18 -38.78 22.96 17.92
N CYS A 19 -38.82 24.29 17.84
CA CYS A 19 -39.54 25.08 18.82
C CYS A 19 -41.03 24.75 18.68
N ASN A 20 -41.66 24.16 19.69
CA ASN A 20 -42.95 24.69 20.16
C ASN A 20 -43.31 24.27 21.61
N GLN A 21 -43.51 25.32 22.42
CA GLN A 21 -44.42 25.51 23.56
C GLN A 21 -44.36 24.68 24.86
N ASN A 22 -44.06 25.43 25.93
CA ASN A 22 -44.45 25.27 27.34
C ASN A 22 -45.70 24.41 27.60
N SER A 23 -45.60 23.47 28.55
CA SER A 23 -46.32 23.56 29.84
C SER A 23 -46.00 22.41 30.80
N LYS A 24 -45.71 22.78 32.05
CA LYS A 24 -45.90 22.07 33.33
C LYS A 24 -45.07 20.81 33.65
N GLU A 25 -44.06 21.05 34.48
CA GLU A 25 -43.70 20.35 35.72
C GLU A 25 -44.37 18.99 35.99
N LYS A 26 -43.57 17.92 35.95
CA LYS A 26 -43.67 16.73 36.80
C LYS A 26 -42.31 16.04 36.87
N GLU A 27 -41.87 15.75 38.08
CA GLU A 27 -40.65 15.01 38.43
C GLU A 27 -40.66 13.56 37.88
N ASP A 28 -39.46 12.97 37.82
CA ASP A 28 -39.10 11.53 37.72
C ASP A 28 -38.60 11.02 36.34
N PRO A 29 -37.76 9.95 36.28
CA PRO A 29 -36.38 9.80 36.74
C PRO A 29 -35.39 9.94 35.57
N THR A 30 -34.13 10.25 35.87
CA THR A 30 -33.01 10.32 34.91
C THR A 30 -32.78 8.97 34.20
N THR A 31 -33.39 8.79 33.03
CA THR A 31 -33.08 7.70 32.08
C THR A 31 -31.80 8.02 31.28
N PRO A 32 -30.73 7.21 31.34
CA PRO A 32 -29.52 7.40 30.52
C PRO A 32 -29.66 6.77 29.12
N VAL A 33 -30.80 6.99 28.44
CA VAL A 33 -31.21 6.19 27.28
C VAL A 33 -30.79 6.79 25.92
N ASP A 34 -30.42 8.07 25.85
CA ASP A 34 -30.09 8.71 24.57
C ASP A 34 -28.58 8.62 24.20
N THR A 35 -27.69 8.75 25.18
CA THR A 35 -26.23 8.83 24.92
C THR A 35 -25.60 7.50 24.51
N ALA A 36 -26.03 6.38 25.11
CA ALA A 36 -25.46 5.06 24.83
C ALA A 36 -25.86 4.56 23.44
N GLN A 37 -27.10 4.82 23.02
CA GLN A 37 -27.58 4.46 21.69
C GLN A 37 -26.92 5.32 20.61
N GLN A 38 -26.74 6.62 20.86
CA GLN A 38 -25.99 7.51 19.97
C GLN A 38 -24.52 7.09 19.82
N GLU A 39 -23.86 6.72 20.93
CA GLU A 39 -22.48 6.21 20.87
C GLU A 39 -22.38 4.93 20.04
N LYS A 40 -23.27 3.96 20.28
CA LYS A 40 -23.30 2.70 19.52
C LYS A 40 -23.50 2.94 18.03
N ALA A 41 -24.42 3.83 17.64
CA ALA A 41 -24.63 4.20 16.25
C ALA A 41 -23.39 4.87 15.63
N ALA A 42 -22.74 5.78 16.36
CA ALA A 42 -21.52 6.44 15.90
C ALA A 42 -20.36 5.44 15.72
N LYS A 43 -20.20 4.47 16.62
CA LYS A 43 -19.22 3.39 16.47
C LYS A 43 -19.52 2.54 15.24
N GLN A 44 -20.77 2.12 15.06
CA GLN A 44 -21.17 1.30 13.92
C GLN A 44 -20.85 1.99 12.59
N ALA A 45 -21.17 3.28 12.45
CA ALA A 45 -20.86 4.04 11.23
C ALA A 45 -19.34 4.10 10.92
N ILE A 46 -18.48 4.09 11.94
CA ILE A 46 -17.03 4.01 11.75
C ILE A 46 -16.59 2.59 11.36
N ILE A 47 -17.16 1.56 12.00
CA ILE A 47 -16.88 0.16 11.70
C ILE A 47 -17.28 -0.18 10.26
N ASP A 48 -18.41 0.33 9.78
CA ASP A 48 -18.87 0.14 8.40
C ASP A 48 -17.89 0.78 7.41
N ASP A 49 -17.39 1.99 7.69
CA ASP A 49 -16.38 2.65 6.87
C ASP A 49 -15.04 1.89 6.86
N LEU A 50 -14.58 1.42 8.03
CA LEU A 50 -13.36 0.60 8.13
C LEU A 50 -13.49 -0.72 7.36
N THR A 51 -14.66 -1.37 7.45
CA THR A 51 -14.96 -2.60 6.71
C THR A 51 -14.93 -2.35 5.21
N ALA A 52 -15.55 -1.26 4.75
CA ALA A 52 -15.49 -0.85 3.35
C ALA A 52 -14.06 -0.53 2.88
N LYS A 53 -13.18 -0.02 3.76
CA LYS A 53 -11.76 0.18 3.43
C LYS A 53 -11.01 -1.14 3.31
N ALA A 54 -11.27 -2.10 4.19
CA ALA A 54 -10.65 -3.43 4.10
C ALA A 54 -10.99 -4.15 2.79
N GLN A 55 -12.23 -4.01 2.32
CA GLN A 55 -12.67 -4.57 1.03
C GLN A 55 -11.90 -4.01 -0.18
N GLN A 56 -11.39 -2.77 -0.11
CA GLN A 56 -10.64 -2.16 -1.23
C GLN A 56 -9.28 -2.82 -1.52
N VAL A 57 -8.78 -3.65 -0.62
CA VAL A 57 -7.50 -4.35 -0.75
C VAL A 57 -7.66 -5.88 -0.74
N GLU A 58 -8.90 -6.36 -0.69
CA GLU A 58 -9.23 -7.77 -0.50
C GLU A 58 -8.79 -8.62 -1.70
N THR A 59 -8.86 -8.08 -2.92
CA THR A 59 -8.43 -8.80 -4.13
C THR A 59 -6.92 -9.06 -4.11
N GLU A 60 -6.13 -8.05 -3.76
CA GLU A 60 -4.68 -8.16 -3.65
C GLU A 60 -4.28 -9.14 -2.54
N LEU A 61 -4.94 -9.06 -1.37
CA LEU A 61 -4.70 -9.98 -0.25
C LEU A 61 -5.10 -11.42 -0.58
N SER A 62 -6.23 -11.61 -1.27
CA SER A 62 -6.70 -12.93 -1.69
C SER A 62 -5.74 -13.57 -2.68
N THR A 63 -5.30 -12.79 -3.68
CA THR A 63 -4.24 -13.21 -4.61
C THR A 63 -2.97 -13.56 -3.84
N HIS A 64 -2.57 -12.74 -2.86
CA HIS A 64 -1.37 -13.00 -2.06
C HIS A 64 -1.45 -14.26 -1.21
N LYS A 65 -2.63 -14.64 -0.72
CA LYS A 65 -2.85 -15.83 0.12
C LYS A 65 -3.17 -17.09 -0.68
N ASP A 66 -3.50 -16.96 -1.96
CA ASP A 66 -3.81 -18.10 -2.82
C ASP A 66 -2.56 -18.97 -3.04
N THR A 67 -2.59 -20.17 -2.46
CA THR A 67 -1.52 -21.17 -2.56
C THR A 67 -1.48 -21.84 -3.94
N ALA A 68 -2.55 -21.76 -4.72
CA ALA A 68 -2.62 -22.23 -6.10
C ALA A 68 -2.18 -21.17 -7.12
N TRP A 69 -1.88 -19.94 -6.68
CA TRP A 69 -1.41 -18.89 -7.58
C TRP A 69 -0.07 -19.26 -8.20
N ASP A 70 -0.05 -19.40 -9.52
CA ASP A 70 1.10 -19.81 -10.31
C ASP A 70 1.93 -18.60 -10.75
N GLU A 71 3.08 -18.43 -10.11
CA GLU A 71 4.08 -17.39 -10.43
C GLU A 71 4.65 -17.57 -11.85
N THR A 72 4.91 -18.81 -12.27
CA THR A 72 5.52 -19.12 -13.56
C THR A 72 4.56 -18.77 -14.70
N ALA A 73 3.26 -19.05 -14.54
CA ALA A 73 2.23 -18.66 -15.50
C ALA A 73 2.12 -17.14 -15.70
N GLN A 74 2.59 -16.33 -14.76
CA GLN A 74 2.56 -14.87 -14.92
C GLN A 74 3.57 -14.36 -15.94
N ALA A 75 4.65 -15.10 -16.23
CA ALA A 75 5.68 -14.71 -17.21
C ALA A 75 6.18 -13.27 -17.01
N TYR A 76 6.64 -12.97 -15.79
CA TYR A 76 7.19 -11.66 -15.44
C TYR A 76 8.59 -11.40 -16.02
N ASP A 77 9.32 -12.46 -16.42
CA ASP A 77 10.66 -12.39 -17.02
C ASP A 77 11.73 -11.76 -16.08
N ILE A 78 11.72 -12.13 -14.80
CA ILE A 78 12.60 -11.57 -13.75
C ILE A 78 13.36 -12.62 -12.91
N SER A 79 13.20 -13.91 -13.22
CA SER A 79 13.70 -15.04 -12.41
C SER A 79 14.77 -15.90 -13.08
N GLY A 80 15.05 -15.68 -14.37
CA GLY A 80 16.06 -16.41 -15.14
C GLY A 80 17.50 -16.01 -14.77
N ALA A 81 18.46 -16.68 -15.42
CA ALA A 81 19.89 -16.36 -15.25
C ALA A 81 20.17 -14.88 -15.59
N ASP A 82 20.99 -14.24 -14.77
CA ASP A 82 21.36 -12.81 -14.88
C ASP A 82 20.17 -11.82 -14.81
N GLN A 83 18.97 -12.31 -14.45
CA GLN A 83 17.80 -11.48 -14.18
C GLN A 83 17.76 -11.07 -12.70
N LEU A 84 16.85 -10.14 -12.38
CA LEU A 84 16.71 -9.54 -11.06
C LEU A 84 16.87 -10.56 -9.91
N PHE A 85 16.03 -11.60 -9.85
CA PHE A 85 16.04 -12.50 -8.69
C PHE A 85 17.23 -13.47 -8.63
N ASP A 86 17.96 -13.65 -9.72
CA ASP A 86 19.23 -14.37 -9.67
C ASP A 86 20.38 -13.48 -9.19
N ALA A 87 20.29 -12.17 -9.46
CA ALA A 87 21.32 -11.19 -9.15
C ALA A 87 21.27 -10.63 -7.71
N ILE A 88 20.07 -10.48 -7.14
CA ILE A 88 19.89 -9.87 -5.81
C ILE A 88 19.67 -10.89 -4.69
N GLU A 89 20.03 -10.51 -3.47
CA GLU A 89 19.85 -11.30 -2.25
C GLU A 89 19.02 -10.54 -1.21
N TYR A 90 18.47 -11.28 -0.25
CA TYR A 90 17.82 -10.72 0.94
C TYR A 90 18.34 -11.39 2.20
N ASP A 91 18.15 -10.73 3.35
CA ASP A 91 18.39 -11.33 4.65
C ASP A 91 17.20 -12.20 5.02
N ASN A 92 17.42 -13.51 5.13
CA ASN A 92 16.42 -14.47 5.57
C ASN A 92 16.12 -14.33 7.08
N ALA A 93 15.21 -15.14 7.59
CA ALA A 93 14.83 -15.13 9.01
C ALA A 93 16.00 -15.39 9.98
N GLN A 94 17.12 -15.96 9.51
CA GLN A 94 18.36 -16.17 10.25
C GLN A 94 19.43 -15.10 9.96
N SER A 95 19.05 -14.00 9.30
CA SER A 95 19.94 -12.91 8.87
C SER A 95 21.06 -13.37 7.93
N GLN A 96 20.80 -14.40 7.12
CA GLN A 96 21.73 -14.90 6.11
C GLN A 96 21.31 -14.41 4.73
N LYS A 97 22.30 -14.00 3.91
CA LYS A 97 22.08 -13.62 2.52
C LYS A 97 21.59 -14.83 1.71
N THR A 98 20.39 -14.68 1.14
CA THR A 98 19.70 -15.72 0.37
C THR A 98 19.24 -15.13 -0.96
N LYS A 99 19.42 -15.86 -2.06
CA LYS A 99 18.95 -15.41 -3.39
C LYS A 99 17.42 -15.46 -3.48
N TYR A 100 16.85 -14.51 -4.22
CA TYR A 100 15.40 -14.49 -4.44
C TYR A 100 14.90 -15.60 -5.37
N ASN A 101 15.72 -16.17 -6.25
CA ASN A 101 15.30 -17.21 -7.21
C ASN A 101 15.15 -18.62 -6.60
N GLY A 102 15.30 -18.77 -5.28
CA GLY A 102 15.07 -20.05 -4.58
C GLY A 102 13.63 -20.56 -4.71
N ASN A 103 13.47 -21.89 -4.75
CA ASN A 103 12.16 -22.55 -4.82
C ASN A 103 11.55 -22.87 -3.45
N ASP A 104 12.26 -22.55 -2.37
CA ASP A 104 11.80 -22.70 -1.00
C ASP A 104 10.67 -21.71 -0.67
N ASN A 105 9.95 -21.98 0.43
CA ASN A 105 8.79 -21.20 0.84
C ASN A 105 9.15 -19.76 1.22
N GLU A 106 10.36 -19.53 1.75
CA GLU A 106 10.78 -18.21 2.20
C GLU A 106 11.11 -17.32 1.00
N SER A 107 11.87 -17.83 0.03
CA SER A 107 12.16 -17.14 -1.24
C SER A 107 10.86 -16.82 -2.00
N LYS A 108 9.94 -17.79 -2.09
CA LYS A 108 8.61 -17.56 -2.69
C LYS A 108 7.83 -16.46 -1.96
N LYS A 109 7.82 -16.49 -0.63
CA LYS A 109 7.17 -15.45 0.19
C LYS A 109 7.80 -14.07 -0.07
N ALA A 110 9.12 -13.99 -0.09
CA ALA A 110 9.85 -12.75 -0.34
C ALA A 110 9.50 -12.14 -1.71
N ARG A 111 9.41 -12.97 -2.77
CA ARG A 111 8.96 -12.52 -4.09
C ARG A 111 7.50 -12.08 -4.10
N ARG A 112 6.60 -12.83 -3.43
CA ARG A 112 5.18 -12.46 -3.32
C ARG A 112 4.96 -11.14 -2.59
N GLU A 113 5.79 -10.80 -1.60
CA GLU A 113 5.76 -9.49 -0.94
C GLU A 113 6.10 -8.37 -1.94
N MET A 114 7.09 -8.57 -2.82
CA MET A 114 7.40 -7.61 -3.89
C MET A 114 6.23 -7.47 -4.86
N TYR A 115 5.61 -8.57 -5.30
CA TYR A 115 4.46 -8.50 -6.20
C TYR A 115 3.26 -7.79 -5.58
N LEU A 116 3.05 -7.99 -4.28
CA LEU A 116 1.99 -7.33 -3.53
C LEU A 116 2.21 -5.80 -3.45
N ALA A 117 3.45 -5.32 -3.43
CA ALA A 117 3.75 -3.89 -3.51
C ALA A 117 3.22 -3.26 -4.81
N PHE A 118 3.18 -4.04 -5.89
CA PHE A 118 2.56 -3.66 -7.18
C PHE A 118 1.10 -4.09 -7.30
N ALA A 119 0.44 -4.50 -6.21
CA ALA A 119 -0.93 -5.02 -6.24
C ALA A 119 -1.12 -6.15 -7.28
N TYR A 120 -0.08 -6.96 -7.52
CA TYR A 120 -0.05 -8.01 -8.54
C TYR A 120 -0.36 -7.52 -9.97
N LYS A 121 -0.13 -6.24 -10.27
CA LYS A 121 -0.30 -5.70 -11.62
C LYS A 121 0.84 -6.17 -12.52
N LYS A 122 0.53 -7.09 -13.42
CA LYS A 122 1.50 -7.78 -14.28
C LYS A 122 2.37 -6.82 -15.09
N ASP A 123 1.77 -5.83 -15.76
CA ASP A 123 2.52 -4.91 -16.62
C ASP A 123 3.47 -4.01 -15.81
N ASP A 124 3.06 -3.59 -14.62
CA ASP A 124 3.90 -2.79 -13.71
C ASP A 124 5.11 -3.61 -13.22
N ILE A 125 4.89 -4.88 -12.85
CA ILE A 125 5.96 -5.81 -12.44
C ILE A 125 6.93 -6.06 -13.61
N LYS A 126 6.41 -6.25 -14.83
CA LYS A 126 7.24 -6.48 -16.02
C LYS A 126 8.09 -5.26 -16.38
N ALA A 127 7.52 -4.07 -16.32
CA ALA A 127 8.24 -2.83 -16.62
C ALA A 127 9.34 -2.56 -15.58
N PHE A 128 9.05 -2.72 -14.28
CA PHE A 128 10.07 -2.66 -13.25
C PHE A 128 11.16 -3.73 -13.45
N GLY A 129 10.74 -4.98 -13.72
CA GLY A 129 11.62 -6.10 -13.99
C GLY A 129 12.58 -5.84 -15.16
N ALA A 130 12.08 -5.27 -16.25
CA ALA A 130 12.89 -4.95 -17.41
C ALA A 130 13.95 -3.87 -17.13
N LEU A 131 13.61 -2.85 -16.35
CA LEU A 131 14.58 -1.85 -15.88
C LEU A 131 15.63 -2.49 -14.96
N ALA A 132 15.18 -3.32 -14.01
CA ALA A 132 16.06 -3.99 -13.07
C ALA A 132 17.01 -4.97 -13.75
N ASN A 133 16.54 -5.75 -14.73
CA ASN A 133 17.38 -6.68 -15.50
C ASN A 133 18.48 -5.95 -16.29
N LYS A 134 18.24 -4.72 -16.77
CA LYS A 134 19.30 -3.90 -17.39
C LYS A 134 20.36 -3.49 -16.37
N MET A 135 19.96 -3.25 -15.12
CA MET A 135 20.87 -2.93 -14.02
C MET A 135 21.65 -4.16 -13.50
N THR A 136 21.22 -5.37 -13.80
CA THR A 136 21.91 -6.62 -13.42
C THR A 136 22.61 -7.32 -14.59
N ALA A 137 22.55 -6.74 -15.79
CA ALA A 137 23.12 -7.33 -16.99
C ALA A 137 24.65 -7.53 -16.86
N PRO A 138 25.24 -8.52 -17.58
CA PRO A 138 26.68 -8.72 -17.59
C PRO A 138 27.45 -7.42 -17.91
N GLY A 139 28.39 -7.07 -17.05
CA GLY A 139 29.17 -5.82 -17.15
C GLY A 139 28.56 -4.60 -16.45
N ALA A 140 27.37 -4.73 -15.85
CA ALA A 140 26.83 -3.69 -14.99
C ALA A 140 27.71 -3.47 -13.74
N PRO A 141 27.81 -2.25 -13.21
CA PRO A 141 28.61 -1.98 -12.02
C PRO A 141 28.15 -2.78 -10.79
N PRO A 142 29.08 -3.26 -9.94
CA PRO A 142 28.73 -4.08 -8.76
C PRO A 142 27.74 -3.41 -7.80
N GLU A 143 27.73 -2.07 -7.70
CA GLU A 143 26.82 -1.31 -6.83
C GLU A 143 25.34 -1.36 -7.27
N MET A 144 25.05 -1.81 -8.50
CA MET A 144 23.68 -1.96 -8.98
C MET A 144 22.92 -3.00 -8.17
N LYS A 145 23.60 -4.10 -7.77
CA LYS A 145 23.05 -5.13 -6.90
C LYS A 145 22.52 -4.53 -5.60
N GLY A 146 23.38 -3.80 -4.86
CA GLY A 146 22.98 -3.20 -3.59
C GLY A 146 21.87 -2.14 -3.73
N THR A 147 21.85 -1.42 -4.85
CA THR A 147 20.77 -0.47 -5.16
C THR A 147 19.43 -1.18 -5.35
N LEU A 148 19.41 -2.27 -6.12
CA LEU A 148 18.19 -3.05 -6.37
C LEU A 148 17.72 -3.79 -5.12
N GLU A 149 18.63 -4.34 -4.32
CA GLU A 149 18.30 -4.96 -3.03
C GLU A 149 17.57 -3.97 -2.12
N MET A 150 18.06 -2.73 -2.03
CA MET A 150 17.43 -1.67 -1.23
C MET A 150 16.04 -1.30 -1.76
N ILE A 151 15.88 -1.19 -3.09
CA ILE A 151 14.58 -0.88 -3.70
C ILE A 151 13.58 -2.01 -3.42
N VAL A 152 13.96 -3.27 -3.67
CA VAL A 152 13.09 -4.43 -3.46
C VAL A 152 12.76 -4.61 -1.99
N ASP A 153 13.70 -4.42 -1.07
CA ASP A 153 13.43 -4.50 0.37
C ASP A 153 12.42 -3.43 0.82
N ASN A 154 12.55 -2.19 0.33
CA ASN A 154 11.58 -1.13 0.62
C ASN A 154 10.18 -1.46 0.06
N MET A 155 10.09 -2.03 -1.15
CA MET A 155 8.82 -2.50 -1.72
C MET A 155 8.18 -3.57 -0.84
N ARG A 156 8.96 -4.57 -0.42
CA ARG A 156 8.50 -5.64 0.45
C ARG A 156 8.08 -5.11 1.81
N GLN A 157 8.84 -4.19 2.40
CA GLN A 157 8.52 -3.57 3.68
C GLN A 157 7.19 -2.81 3.61
N TYR A 158 6.99 -2.01 2.56
CA TYR A 158 5.70 -1.37 2.31
C TYR A 158 4.55 -2.39 2.23
N ALA A 159 4.72 -3.47 1.46
CA ALA A 159 3.70 -4.49 1.32
C ALA A 159 3.37 -5.18 2.66
N ARG A 160 4.39 -5.52 3.46
CA ARG A 160 4.23 -6.10 4.79
C ARG A 160 3.49 -5.16 5.73
N ASP A 161 3.87 -3.87 5.77
CA ASP A 161 3.27 -2.90 6.69
C ASP A 161 1.83 -2.57 6.29
N PHE A 162 1.61 -2.23 5.03
CA PHE A 162 0.31 -1.81 4.53
C PHE A 162 -0.68 -2.98 4.47
N TYR A 163 -0.38 -4.03 3.71
CA TYR A 163 -1.34 -5.10 3.45
C TYR A 163 -1.38 -6.11 4.60
N LEU A 164 -0.23 -6.70 4.93
CA LEU A 164 -0.17 -7.88 5.81
C LEU A 164 -0.26 -7.53 7.31
N THR A 165 0.18 -6.33 7.68
CA THR A 165 0.13 -5.88 9.07
C THR A 165 -1.13 -5.08 9.32
N ALA A 166 -1.36 -3.96 8.64
CA ALA A 166 -2.54 -3.13 8.94
C ALA A 166 -3.86 -3.76 8.46
N PHE A 167 -3.99 -4.07 7.16
CA PHE A 167 -5.27 -4.50 6.59
C PHE A 167 -5.65 -5.93 6.95
N ASP A 168 -4.70 -6.85 6.99
CA ASP A 168 -4.94 -8.22 7.44
C ASP A 168 -5.34 -8.28 8.92
N THR A 169 -4.71 -7.46 9.78
CA THR A 169 -5.10 -7.36 11.19
C THR A 169 -6.48 -6.71 11.37
N LEU A 170 -6.80 -5.68 10.59
CA LEU A 170 -8.14 -5.09 10.59
C LEU A 170 -9.20 -6.14 10.20
N THR A 171 -8.93 -6.89 9.14
CA THR A 171 -9.84 -7.90 8.60
C THR A 171 -10.06 -9.04 9.60
N SER A 172 -9.00 -9.50 10.28
CA SER A 172 -9.09 -10.59 11.25
C SER A 172 -9.82 -10.20 12.55
N LYS A 173 -9.83 -8.91 12.90
CA LYS A 173 -10.46 -8.38 14.12
C LYS A 173 -11.78 -7.64 13.88
N LYS A 174 -12.31 -7.64 12.65
CA LYS A 174 -13.49 -6.84 12.27
C LYS A 174 -14.70 -7.05 13.18
N ASP A 175 -14.95 -8.28 13.60
CA ASP A 175 -16.12 -8.65 14.41
C ASP A 175 -16.00 -8.18 15.88
N ARG A 176 -14.80 -7.77 16.30
CA ARG A 176 -14.50 -7.29 17.65
C ARG A 176 -14.34 -5.77 17.73
N LEU A 177 -14.46 -5.04 16.62
CA LEU A 177 -14.24 -3.58 16.61
C LEU A 177 -15.19 -2.80 17.52
N MET A 178 -16.39 -3.33 17.82
CA MET A 178 -17.35 -2.70 18.71
C MET A 178 -16.86 -2.60 20.17
N GLU A 179 -15.89 -3.43 20.56
CA GLU A 179 -15.25 -3.41 21.89
C GLU A 179 -14.33 -2.19 22.08
N LEU A 180 -13.88 -1.56 20.99
CA LEU A 180 -13.04 -0.37 21.06
C LEU A 180 -13.83 0.85 21.54
N THR A 181 -13.12 1.81 22.15
CA THR A 181 -13.71 3.10 22.49
C THR A 181 -14.04 3.89 21.21
N LEU A 182 -14.99 4.83 21.28
CA LEU A 182 -15.30 5.69 20.13
C LEU A 182 -14.08 6.52 19.70
N SER A 183 -13.22 6.92 20.66
CA SER A 183 -11.96 7.62 20.38
C SER A 183 -10.99 6.75 19.58
N ASP A 184 -10.79 5.51 20.00
CA ASP A 184 -9.93 4.54 19.30
C ASP A 184 -10.41 4.30 17.87
N LEU A 185 -11.72 4.12 17.67
CA LEU A 185 -12.31 3.94 16.35
C LEU A 185 -12.10 5.17 15.45
N LYS A 186 -12.23 6.39 15.98
CA LYS A 186 -11.95 7.62 15.23
C LYS A 186 -10.49 7.71 14.80
N ILE A 187 -9.56 7.29 15.65
CA ILE A 187 -8.13 7.24 15.32
C ILE A 187 -7.89 6.20 14.22
N LEU A 188 -8.44 4.98 14.36
CA LEU A 188 -8.33 3.95 13.32
C LEU A 188 -8.86 4.44 11.98
N LYS A 189 -10.07 5.02 11.96
CA LYS A 189 -10.66 5.60 10.75
C LYS A 189 -9.71 6.58 10.08
N THR A 190 -9.21 7.56 10.83
CA THR A 190 -8.29 8.57 10.30
C THR A 190 -7.05 7.91 9.70
N LYS A 191 -6.45 6.94 10.40
CA LYS A 191 -5.22 6.28 9.94
C LYS A 191 -5.44 5.41 8.71
N PHE A 192 -6.51 4.63 8.63
CA PHE A 192 -6.80 3.82 7.45
C PHE A 192 -7.11 4.67 6.21
N HIS A 193 -7.75 5.83 6.39
CA HIS A 193 -7.91 6.81 5.29
C HIS A 193 -6.56 7.36 4.83
N ILE A 194 -5.66 7.71 5.76
CA ILE A 194 -4.29 8.15 5.44
C ILE A 194 -3.54 7.05 4.69
N LEU A 195 -3.58 5.80 5.16
CA LEU A 195 -2.91 4.69 4.48
C LEU A 195 -3.40 4.54 3.03
N LEU A 196 -4.72 4.58 2.79
CA LEU A 196 -5.26 4.46 1.43
C LEU A 196 -4.90 5.64 0.53
N ALA A 197 -4.84 6.85 1.07
CA ALA A 197 -4.32 8.00 0.35
C ALA A 197 -2.85 7.77 -0.04
N SER A 198 -2.02 7.29 0.90
CA SER A 198 -0.63 6.94 0.61
C SER A 198 -0.49 5.82 -0.42
N LYS A 199 -1.33 4.77 -0.39
CA LYS A 199 -1.36 3.75 -1.47
C LYS A 199 -1.64 4.41 -2.84
N THR A 200 -2.59 5.33 -2.89
CA THR A 200 -2.97 6.02 -4.14
C THR A 200 -1.83 6.90 -4.67
N ASN A 201 -1.15 7.63 -3.78
CA ASN A 201 0.00 8.46 -4.14
C ASN A 201 1.20 7.62 -4.59
N LEU A 202 1.52 6.54 -3.87
CA LEU A 202 2.59 5.61 -4.24
C LEU A 202 2.34 4.97 -5.59
N LYS A 203 1.08 4.56 -5.85
CA LYS A 203 0.68 4.09 -7.18
C LYS A 203 0.89 5.18 -8.24
N SER A 204 0.45 6.40 -7.99
CA SER A 204 0.62 7.50 -8.94
C SER A 204 2.11 7.78 -9.25
N ALA A 205 2.97 7.70 -8.24
CA ALA A 205 4.42 7.83 -8.38
C ALA A 205 5.02 6.68 -9.21
N ALA A 206 4.57 5.44 -8.99
CA ALA A 206 4.95 4.30 -9.80
C ALA A 206 4.47 4.45 -11.25
N ASP A 207 3.23 4.88 -11.46
CA ASP A 207 2.63 5.09 -12.79
C ASP A 207 3.41 6.11 -13.63
N VAL A 208 4.05 7.12 -13.00
CA VAL A 208 4.99 8.02 -13.69
C VAL A 208 6.18 7.25 -14.24
N ILE A 209 6.80 6.38 -13.44
CA ILE A 209 7.96 5.57 -13.88
C ILE A 209 7.56 4.59 -14.98
N ILE A 210 6.39 3.94 -14.83
CA ILE A 210 5.85 2.99 -15.81
C ILE A 210 5.51 3.72 -17.12
N GLY A 211 4.92 4.92 -17.04
CA GLY A 211 4.62 5.76 -18.19
C GLY A 211 5.88 6.18 -18.94
N ASP A 212 6.89 6.66 -18.22
CA ASP A 212 8.20 7.03 -18.77
C ASP A 212 8.88 5.83 -19.46
N TYR A 213 8.81 4.63 -18.87
CA TYR A 213 9.32 3.39 -19.48
C TYR A 213 8.54 3.02 -20.75
N ASN A 214 7.21 3.07 -20.71
CA ASN A 214 6.37 2.70 -21.86
C ASN A 214 6.53 3.67 -23.04
N ASN A 215 6.72 4.96 -22.74
CA ASN A 215 6.98 6.00 -23.74
C ASN A 215 8.44 6.03 -24.23
N ASP A 216 9.32 5.21 -23.63
CA ASP A 216 10.73 5.10 -23.99
C ASP A 216 11.41 6.48 -24.03
N ILE A 217 11.21 7.27 -22.95
CA ILE A 217 11.70 8.65 -22.88
C ILE A 217 13.22 8.71 -22.96
N GLU A 218 13.75 9.82 -23.47
CA GLU A 218 15.19 10.08 -23.47
C GLU A 218 15.68 10.41 -22.05
N ILE A 219 16.74 9.73 -21.62
CA ILE A 219 17.41 9.95 -20.34
C ILE A 219 18.94 10.03 -20.53
N GLY A 220 19.64 10.32 -19.44
CA GLY A 220 21.10 10.37 -19.45
C GLY A 220 21.67 11.63 -20.11
N ALA A 221 23.00 11.64 -20.22
CA ALA A 221 23.79 12.75 -20.73
C ALA A 221 24.51 12.46 -22.07
N ALA A 222 24.35 11.24 -22.61
CA ALA A 222 24.88 10.86 -23.91
C ALA A 222 24.30 11.71 -25.06
N ASN A 223 25.02 11.77 -26.19
CA ASN A 223 24.54 12.42 -27.41
C ASN A 223 24.74 11.50 -28.64
N PRO A 224 23.67 10.97 -29.26
CA PRO A 224 22.26 11.15 -28.87
C PRO A 224 21.97 10.54 -27.50
N LYS A 225 20.94 11.06 -26.81
CA LYS A 225 20.51 10.50 -25.52
C LYS A 225 20.03 9.07 -25.69
N HIS A 226 20.26 8.26 -24.67
CA HIS A 226 19.68 6.93 -24.61
C HIS A 226 18.20 7.01 -24.24
N LYS A 227 17.44 6.02 -24.66
CA LYS A 227 16.03 5.86 -24.32
C LYS A 227 15.85 4.82 -23.22
N LEU A 228 15.00 5.14 -22.25
CA LEU A 228 14.86 4.42 -20.98
C LEU A 228 14.58 2.91 -21.16
N LYS A 229 13.71 2.54 -22.09
CA LYS A 229 13.36 1.14 -22.36
C LYS A 229 14.31 0.49 -23.36
N THR A 230 14.75 1.23 -24.37
CA THR A 230 15.54 0.66 -25.47
C THR A 230 17.01 0.43 -25.08
N ASN A 231 17.78 1.49 -24.81
CA ASN A 231 19.24 1.43 -24.75
C ASN A 231 19.89 2.19 -23.57
N ALA A 232 19.14 2.62 -22.57
CA ALA A 232 19.70 3.19 -21.35
C ALA A 232 20.66 2.22 -20.64
N THR A 233 21.75 2.77 -20.08
CA THR A 233 22.72 2.01 -19.27
C THR A 233 22.23 1.81 -17.83
N ALA A 234 22.89 0.91 -17.10
CA ALA A 234 22.57 0.65 -15.69
C ALA A 234 22.72 1.92 -14.83
N GLU A 235 23.76 2.71 -15.05
CA GLU A 235 24.04 3.96 -14.34
C GLU A 235 22.99 5.04 -14.63
N GLU A 236 22.56 5.15 -15.89
CA GLU A 236 21.51 6.10 -16.29
C GLU A 236 20.17 5.73 -15.66
N ILE A 237 19.82 4.44 -15.62
CA ILE A 237 18.62 3.95 -14.95
C ILE A 237 18.70 4.20 -13.44
N LYS A 238 19.84 3.89 -12.81
CA LYS A 238 20.07 4.19 -11.38
C LYS A 238 19.85 5.67 -11.08
N LYS A 239 20.49 6.56 -11.86
CA LYS A 239 20.36 8.01 -11.70
C LYS A 239 18.91 8.48 -11.88
N TYR A 240 18.23 7.96 -12.90
CA TYR A 240 16.83 8.26 -13.17
C TYR A 240 15.91 7.85 -12.00
N LEU A 241 16.11 6.66 -11.42
CA LEU A 241 15.35 6.20 -10.25
C LEU A 241 15.69 7.02 -9.00
N GLU A 242 16.95 7.36 -8.79
CA GLU A 242 17.40 8.21 -7.69
C GLU A 242 16.78 9.61 -7.74
N ASP A 243 16.61 10.19 -8.94
CA ASP A 243 15.99 11.50 -9.12
C ASP A 243 14.49 11.49 -8.77
N LYS A 244 13.83 10.33 -8.87
CA LYS A 244 12.41 10.16 -8.55
C LYS A 244 12.15 9.63 -7.15
N LYS A 245 13.17 9.17 -6.41
CA LYS A 245 13.01 8.52 -5.09
C LYS A 245 12.21 9.36 -4.09
N ASN A 246 12.42 10.67 -4.11
CA ASN A 246 11.80 11.59 -3.16
C ASN A 246 10.28 11.66 -3.29
N ILE A 247 9.72 11.29 -4.46
CA ILE A 247 8.28 11.23 -4.70
C ILE A 247 7.62 10.15 -3.82
N PHE A 248 8.36 9.08 -3.46
CA PHE A 248 7.85 7.98 -2.64
C PHE A 248 8.04 8.19 -1.13
N THR A 249 9.07 8.94 -0.74
CA THR A 249 9.57 9.01 0.65
C THR A 249 8.49 9.36 1.67
N THR A 250 7.67 10.38 1.39
CA THR A 250 6.66 10.86 2.34
C THR A 250 5.61 9.79 2.63
N ASP A 251 5.09 9.13 1.61
CA ASP A 251 4.03 8.13 1.75
C ASP A 251 4.56 6.81 2.32
N LEU A 252 5.77 6.39 1.95
CA LEU A 252 6.44 5.23 2.57
C LEU A 252 6.65 5.46 4.08
N ASN A 253 7.14 6.63 4.46
CA ASN A 253 7.33 7.00 5.87
C ASN A 253 5.99 7.11 6.62
N THR A 254 4.93 7.58 5.95
CA THR A 254 3.60 7.66 6.52
C THR A 254 3.10 6.27 6.90
N VAL A 255 3.18 5.30 5.97
CA VAL A 255 2.82 3.90 6.23
C VAL A 255 3.64 3.34 7.38
N LYS A 256 4.97 3.45 7.32
CA LYS A 256 5.89 2.97 8.36
C LYS A 256 5.57 3.51 9.76
N ASN A 257 5.17 4.78 9.85
CA ASN A 257 4.93 5.45 11.13
C ASN A 257 3.51 5.21 11.69
N ASP A 258 2.51 5.00 10.84
CA ASP A 258 1.12 4.88 11.28
C ASP A 258 0.67 3.45 11.51
N VAL A 259 1.27 2.46 10.83
CA VAL A 259 0.96 1.04 11.04
C VAL A 259 1.19 0.60 12.50
N PRO A 260 2.31 0.93 13.18
CA PRO A 260 2.49 0.57 14.60
C PRO A 260 1.41 1.14 15.53
N LYS A 261 0.89 2.33 15.22
CA LYS A 261 -0.18 2.98 16.00
C LYS A 261 -1.52 2.29 15.77
N ILE A 262 -1.81 1.87 14.54
CA ILE A 262 -2.98 1.05 14.20
C ILE A 262 -2.93 -0.26 15.00
N ILE A 263 -1.80 -0.97 14.96
CA ILE A 263 -1.64 -2.25 15.67
C ILE A 263 -1.78 -2.08 17.18
N THR A 264 -1.23 -1.01 17.75
CA THR A 264 -1.39 -0.68 19.17
C THR A 264 -2.88 -0.61 19.57
N ILE A 265 -3.73 -0.02 18.73
CA ILE A 265 -5.17 0.08 19.00
C ILE A 265 -5.86 -1.27 18.78
N LEU A 266 -5.58 -1.94 17.65
CA LEU A 266 -6.19 -3.23 17.32
C LEU A 266 -5.81 -4.34 18.32
N ASN A 267 -4.68 -4.23 19.02
CA ASN A 267 -4.29 -5.17 20.07
C ASN A 267 -5.05 -4.99 21.40
N LYS A 268 -5.83 -3.92 21.56
CA LYS A 268 -6.73 -3.75 22.72
C LYS A 268 -7.89 -4.74 22.72
N ILE A 269 -8.21 -5.30 21.56
CA ILE A 269 -9.25 -6.31 21.34
C ILE A 269 -8.55 -7.60 20.91
N GLN A 270 -8.95 -8.77 21.44
CA GLN A 270 -8.22 -10.03 21.18
C GLN A 270 -8.70 -10.78 19.93
#